data_AF-A0A7S3IXS7-F1
#
_entry.id   AF-A0A7S3IXS7-F1
#
_cell.length_a   1.000
_cell.length_b   1.000
_cell.length_c   1.000
_cell.angle_alpha   90.00
_cell.angle_beta   90.00
_cell.angle_gamma   90.00
#
_symmetry.space_group_name_H-M   'P 1'
#
loop_
_entity.id
_entity.type
_entity.pdbx_description
1 polymer ?
#
loop_
_entity_poly.entity_id
_entity_poly.type
_entity_poly.pdbx_seq_one_letter_code
_entity_poly.pdbx_strand_id
1 'polypeptide(L)'
;MGACQSGDVQEAGGWNDSPDFTEDNENRRVSVNKKTEEVEAFEPKDKPESDFFEFQAEDAAEDMQQFMAVKPWIGAVKEPDSHPDPDSNPPDETYELEYVYGYRCEDSRQNVFFNPDGNLVYMTACLGVILDKEANTQTFFGGGEVENKSKQVASDKHHHNNDIMCLDVNTSTGRQWAATGQVGKSPSIFVWNTQTGEKKARFKLERNSRAVSAIALSPNAQ
;
A
#
# COMPACT_ATOMS: atom_id res chain seq x y z
N MET A 1 42.38 -4.13 60.17
CA MET A 1 42.61 -3.57 58.81
C MET A 1 42.62 -4.73 57.84
N GLY A 2 41.49 -5.00 57.17
CA GLY A 2 41.39 -6.03 56.13
C GLY A 2 41.05 -5.32 54.82
N ALA A 3 41.95 -5.42 53.84
CA ALA A 3 41.76 -4.82 52.52
C ALA A 3 40.74 -5.62 51.71
N CYS A 4 39.77 -4.94 51.10
CA CYS A 4 38.92 -5.50 50.04
C CYS A 4 39.80 -5.86 48.84
N GLN A 5 39.73 -7.13 48.40
CA GLN A 5 40.28 -7.55 47.12
C GLN A 5 39.33 -7.07 46.01
N SER A 6 39.87 -6.35 45.04
CA SER A 6 39.21 -6.06 43.77
C SER A 6 39.09 -7.36 42.98
N GLY A 7 37.88 -7.83 42.74
CA GLY A 7 37.62 -8.91 41.78
C GLY A 7 37.82 -8.37 40.36
N ASP A 8 38.50 -9.15 39.53
CA ASP A 8 38.67 -8.85 38.11
C ASP A 8 37.29 -8.85 37.43
N VAL A 9 36.91 -7.72 36.85
CA VAL A 9 35.74 -7.62 35.97
C VAL A 9 36.16 -8.23 34.64
N GLN A 10 35.61 -9.40 34.31
CA GLN A 10 35.70 -9.93 32.95
C GLN A 10 35.04 -8.92 32.00
N GLU A 11 35.77 -8.49 30.97
CA GLU A 11 35.21 -7.67 29.90
C GLU A 11 33.98 -8.39 29.33
N ALA A 12 32.83 -7.73 29.37
CA ALA A 12 31.67 -8.19 28.64
C ALA A 12 32.04 -8.19 27.15
N GLY A 13 32.16 -9.39 26.56
CA GLY A 13 32.38 -9.56 25.13
C GLY A 13 31.39 -8.70 24.33
N GLY A 14 31.86 -8.15 23.22
CA GLY A 14 31.01 -7.33 22.36
C GLY A 14 29.82 -8.14 21.85
N TRP A 15 28.78 -7.46 21.37
CA TRP A 15 27.60 -8.09 20.78
C TRP A 15 27.93 -9.12 19.67
N ASN A 16 29.13 -9.04 19.09
CA ASN A 16 29.66 -9.96 18.08
C ASN A 16 30.13 -11.32 18.63
N ASP A 17 30.34 -11.47 19.94
CA ASP A 17 30.86 -12.70 20.55
C ASP A 17 29.75 -13.62 21.07
N SER A 18 28.47 -13.25 20.84
CA SER A 18 27.34 -14.06 21.24
C SER A 18 27.15 -15.22 20.25
N PRO A 19 27.32 -16.48 20.67
CA PRO A 19 27.28 -17.66 19.78
C PRO A 19 25.90 -17.87 19.13
N ASP A 20 24.87 -17.19 19.62
CA ASP A 20 23.53 -17.16 19.03
C ASP A 20 23.47 -16.51 17.63
N PHE A 21 24.48 -15.70 17.26
CA PHE A 21 24.47 -14.88 16.03
C PHE A 21 25.48 -15.33 14.97
N THR A 22 26.34 -16.31 15.23
CA THR A 22 27.52 -16.58 14.38
C THR A 22 27.35 -17.70 13.35
N GLU A 23 26.34 -18.60 13.42
CA GLU A 23 26.32 -19.76 12.51
C GLU A 23 24.97 -20.18 11.88
N ASP A 24 23.80 -19.68 12.30
CA ASP A 24 22.53 -20.33 11.91
C ASP A 24 21.51 -19.50 11.11
N ASN A 25 21.79 -18.22 10.82
CA ASN A 25 20.76 -17.33 10.25
C ASN A 25 20.81 -17.20 8.71
N GLU A 26 21.87 -17.68 8.05
CA GLU A 26 22.06 -17.43 6.61
C GLU A 26 21.13 -18.24 5.70
N ASN A 27 20.57 -19.37 6.18
CA ASN A 27 19.79 -20.31 5.35
C ASN A 27 18.35 -20.58 5.83
N ARG A 28 17.86 -19.92 6.88
CA ARG A 28 16.50 -20.20 7.41
C ARG A 28 15.42 -19.33 6.79
N ARG A 29 15.75 -18.11 6.38
CA ARG A 29 14.75 -17.20 5.83
C ARG A 29 14.38 -17.63 4.42
N VAL A 30 13.10 -17.89 4.23
CA VAL A 30 12.53 -18.23 2.93
C VAL A 30 11.57 -17.15 2.46
N SER A 31 11.42 -17.02 1.14
CA SER A 31 10.40 -16.16 0.53
C SER A 31 9.58 -16.99 -0.45
N VAL A 32 8.28 -16.73 -0.51
CA VAL A 32 7.40 -17.38 -1.47
C VAL A 32 7.26 -16.50 -2.71
N ASN A 33 7.62 -17.04 -3.86
CA ASN A 33 7.42 -16.37 -5.13
C ASN A 33 5.92 -16.33 -5.45
N LYS A 34 5.30 -15.15 -5.33
CA LYS A 34 3.84 -14.96 -5.52
C LYS A 34 3.31 -15.35 -6.92
N LYS A 35 4.18 -15.64 -7.90
CA LYS A 35 3.79 -16.08 -9.24
C LYS A 35 3.95 -17.58 -9.47
N THR A 36 4.99 -18.19 -8.91
CA THR A 36 5.29 -19.62 -9.10
C THR A 36 4.93 -20.47 -7.89
N GLU A 37 4.61 -19.84 -6.76
CA GLU A 37 4.37 -20.46 -5.45
C GLU A 37 5.58 -21.25 -4.92
N GLU A 38 6.74 -21.09 -5.56
CA GLU A 38 7.97 -21.73 -5.16
C GLU A 38 8.56 -21.03 -3.93
N VAL A 39 9.05 -21.84 -3.00
CA VAL A 39 9.79 -21.39 -1.83
C VAL A 39 11.25 -21.20 -2.25
N GLU A 40 11.71 -19.97 -2.20
CA GLU A 40 13.07 -19.56 -2.56
C GLU A 40 13.82 -19.08 -1.31
N ALA A 41 15.15 -19.18 -1.29
CA ALA A 41 15.95 -18.55 -0.24
C ALA A 41 15.67 -17.04 -0.22
N PHE A 42 15.45 -16.48 0.96
CA PHE A 42 15.24 -15.04 1.10
C PHE A 42 16.56 -14.32 0.83
N GLU A 43 16.70 -13.77 -0.36
CA GLU A 43 17.76 -12.81 -0.65
C GLU A 43 17.24 -11.38 -0.36
N PRO A 44 17.87 -10.65 0.58
CA PRO A 44 17.54 -9.24 0.79
C PRO A 44 17.81 -8.48 -0.51
N LYS A 45 16.77 -8.05 -1.23
CA LYS A 45 16.95 -7.26 -2.45
C LYS A 45 17.61 -5.93 -2.07
N ASP A 46 18.80 -5.67 -2.59
CA ASP A 46 19.57 -4.42 -2.43
C ASP A 46 18.90 -3.16 -3.00
N LYS A 47 17.63 -3.22 -3.39
CA LYS A 47 16.92 -2.04 -3.85
C LYS A 47 16.06 -1.50 -2.71
N PRO A 48 16.42 -0.35 -2.11
CA PRO A 48 15.52 0.30 -1.18
C PRO A 48 14.19 0.51 -1.89
N GLU A 49 13.10 0.01 -1.29
CA GLU A 49 11.82 0.66 -1.50
C GLU A 49 12.04 2.11 -1.09
N SER A 50 11.87 3.02 -2.06
CA SER A 50 12.20 4.44 -1.97
C SER A 50 11.97 5.03 -0.58
N ASP A 51 13.07 5.55 -0.03
CA ASP A 51 13.16 6.66 0.92
C ASP A 51 12.53 6.47 2.31
N PHE A 52 13.40 6.17 3.29
CA PHE A 52 13.25 6.73 4.63
C PHE A 52 14.58 7.19 5.26
N PHE A 53 15.73 6.58 4.93
CA PHE A 53 17.06 7.02 5.38
C PHE A 53 18.19 6.50 4.47
N GLU A 54 18.53 7.20 3.38
CA GLU A 54 19.74 6.87 2.62
C GLU A 54 20.72 8.05 2.62
N PHE A 55 21.85 7.88 3.32
CA PHE A 55 23.03 8.71 3.21
C PHE A 55 24.02 7.97 2.32
N GLN A 56 24.38 8.55 1.17
CA GLN A 56 25.31 7.92 0.22
C GLN A 56 26.73 7.99 0.78
N ALA A 57 27.35 6.83 0.99
CA ALA A 57 28.80 6.72 1.21
C ALA A 57 29.37 5.86 0.07
N GLU A 58 30.23 6.47 -0.74
CA GLU A 58 31.04 5.78 -1.75
C GLU A 58 32.37 5.32 -1.15
N ASP A 59 32.79 4.14 -1.60
CA ASP A 59 34.14 3.56 -1.68
C ASP A 59 34.91 3.15 -0.39
N ALA A 60 34.95 1.84 -0.15
CA ALA A 60 36.06 0.92 -0.46
C ALA A 60 36.64 0.14 0.74
N ALA A 61 36.47 -1.19 0.69
CA ALA A 61 37.25 -2.27 1.31
C ALA A 61 37.42 -2.31 2.85
N GLU A 62 37.26 -1.20 3.58
CA GLU A 62 36.92 -1.19 5.02
C GLU A 62 35.43 -1.54 5.24
N ASP A 63 34.70 -1.70 4.14
CA ASP A 63 33.24 -1.79 4.03
C ASP A 63 32.58 -3.03 4.63
N MET A 64 33.27 -4.13 4.92
CA MET A 64 32.55 -5.29 5.50
C MET A 64 32.04 -5.00 6.92
N GLN A 65 32.78 -4.24 7.73
CA GLN A 65 32.34 -3.88 9.08
C GLN A 65 31.29 -2.76 9.06
N GLN A 66 31.42 -1.79 8.15
CA GLN A 66 30.43 -0.71 8.01
C GLN A 66 29.13 -1.20 7.37
N PHE A 67 29.16 -2.13 6.42
CA PHE A 67 27.95 -2.74 5.86
C PHE A 67 27.17 -3.56 6.91
N MET A 68 27.87 -4.20 7.86
CA MET A 68 27.25 -4.86 9.02
C MET A 68 26.64 -3.87 10.02
N ALA A 69 27.11 -2.62 10.06
CA ALA A 69 26.51 -1.55 10.87
C ALA A 69 25.30 -0.88 10.19
N VAL A 70 25.07 -1.12 8.89
CA VAL A 70 23.97 -0.53 8.12
C VAL A 70 22.66 -1.30 8.29
N LYS A 71 22.71 -2.57 8.75
CA LYS A 71 21.50 -3.39 9.01
C LYS A 71 21.58 -4.22 10.31
N PRO A 72 21.77 -3.58 11.48
CA PRO A 72 21.94 -4.30 12.75
C PRO A 72 20.75 -5.21 13.10
N TRP A 73 19.57 -4.96 12.54
CA TRP A 73 18.38 -5.80 12.73
C TRP A 73 18.46 -7.16 12.03
N ILE A 74 19.31 -7.34 11.01
CA ILE A 74 19.40 -8.62 10.28
C ILE A 74 19.88 -9.73 11.22
N GLY A 75 20.88 -9.44 12.07
CA GLY A 75 21.34 -10.35 13.12
C GLY A 75 20.38 -10.39 14.31
N ALA A 76 19.79 -9.25 14.70
CA ALA A 76 18.95 -9.17 15.90
C ALA A 76 17.58 -9.89 15.79
N VAL A 77 17.08 -10.14 14.57
CA VAL A 77 15.82 -10.84 14.34
C VAL A 77 16.10 -12.30 14.00
N LYS A 78 16.08 -13.17 15.00
CA LYS A 78 16.15 -14.63 14.85
C LYS A 78 14.74 -15.20 14.79
N GLU A 79 14.46 -15.98 13.75
CA GLU A 79 13.21 -16.72 13.67
C GLU A 79 13.16 -17.81 14.77
N PRO A 80 12.02 -18.05 15.43
CA PRO A 80 11.90 -19.12 16.43
C PRO A 80 12.31 -20.48 15.85
N ASP A 81 12.97 -21.31 16.66
CA ASP A 81 13.41 -22.65 16.23
C ASP A 81 12.24 -23.60 15.90
N SER A 82 11.04 -23.30 16.40
CA SER A 82 9.83 -24.06 16.12
C SER A 82 8.72 -23.12 15.67
N HIS A 83 8.30 -23.30 14.41
CA HIS A 83 7.18 -22.62 13.79
C HIS A 83 6.47 -23.59 12.83
N PRO A 84 5.21 -23.32 12.46
CA PRO A 84 4.55 -24.07 11.40
C PRO A 84 5.18 -23.76 10.03
N ASP A 85 5.12 -24.74 9.12
CA ASP A 85 5.54 -24.55 7.74
C ASP A 85 4.75 -23.39 7.08
N PRO A 86 5.37 -22.64 6.14
CA PRO A 86 4.67 -21.59 5.41
C PRO A 86 3.46 -22.16 4.65
N ASP A 87 2.26 -21.67 4.98
CA ASP A 87 1.04 -21.95 4.23
C ASP A 87 0.74 -20.80 3.26
N SER A 88 0.63 -21.12 1.97
CA SER A 88 0.32 -20.16 0.91
C SER A 88 -1.19 -20.07 0.61
N ASN A 89 -2.02 -20.87 1.26
CA ASN A 89 -3.46 -20.82 1.07
C ASN A 89 -4.04 -19.48 1.56
N PRO A 90 -5.04 -18.93 0.86
CA PRO A 90 -5.76 -17.77 1.36
C PRO A 90 -6.48 -18.14 2.68
N PRO A 91 -6.58 -17.20 3.63
CA PRO A 91 -7.42 -17.40 4.81
C PRO A 91 -8.88 -17.69 4.42
N ASP A 92 -9.61 -18.41 5.26
CA ASP A 92 -11.06 -18.65 5.09
C ASP A 92 -11.90 -17.37 5.29
N GLU A 93 -11.27 -16.31 5.82
CA GLU A 93 -11.90 -15.02 6.12
C GLU A 93 -11.76 -14.04 4.96
N THR A 94 -12.78 -13.23 4.75
CA THR A 94 -12.78 -12.14 3.77
C THR A 94 -12.82 -10.78 4.45
N TYR A 95 -12.46 -9.73 3.72
CA TYR A 95 -12.46 -8.37 4.23
C TYR A 95 -13.29 -7.46 3.35
N GLU A 96 -14.00 -6.53 3.99
CA GLU A 96 -14.69 -5.45 3.32
C GLU A 96 -14.27 -4.10 3.91
N LEU A 97 -14.46 -3.04 3.12
CA LEU A 97 -14.18 -1.68 3.59
C LEU A 97 -15.31 -1.23 4.49
N GLU A 98 -15.00 -0.93 5.75
CA GLU A 98 -15.94 -0.31 6.68
C GLU A 98 -15.91 1.22 6.57
N TYR A 99 -14.72 1.80 6.62
CA TYR A 99 -14.54 3.25 6.65
C TYR A 99 -13.17 3.66 6.12
N VAL A 100 -13.13 4.75 5.35
CA VAL A 100 -11.89 5.35 4.87
C VAL A 100 -11.71 6.72 5.51
N TYR A 101 -10.53 6.91 6.10
CA TYR A 101 -10.12 8.18 6.69
C TYR A 101 -9.28 8.98 5.71
N GLY A 102 -9.46 10.30 5.76
CA GLY A 102 -8.72 11.24 4.92
C GLY A 102 -9.51 11.71 3.70
N TYR A 103 -9.23 12.95 3.32
CA TYR A 103 -9.78 13.62 2.16
C TYR A 103 -8.63 14.22 1.37
N ARG A 104 -8.58 13.97 0.06
CA ARG A 104 -7.53 14.51 -0.80
C ARG A 104 -7.80 15.99 -1.10
N CYS A 105 -7.12 16.88 -0.38
CA CYS A 105 -7.28 18.34 -0.52
C CYS A 105 -6.03 19.08 -0.98
N GLU A 106 -4.85 18.48 -0.87
CA GLU A 106 -3.57 19.15 -1.13
C GLU A 106 -3.40 19.48 -2.63
N ASP A 107 -3.53 18.48 -3.48
CA ASP A 107 -3.22 18.52 -4.90
C ASP A 107 -4.45 18.31 -5.81
N SER A 108 -5.65 18.25 -5.25
CA SER A 108 -6.91 18.16 -6.00
C SER A 108 -7.85 19.34 -5.70
N ARG A 109 -8.83 19.55 -6.57
CA ARG A 109 -9.81 20.65 -6.51
C ARG A 109 -11.15 20.17 -7.05
N GLN A 110 -12.23 20.86 -6.65
CA GLN A 110 -13.59 20.64 -7.15
C GLN A 110 -14.02 19.17 -7.08
N ASN A 111 -13.80 18.54 -5.93
CA ASN A 111 -13.82 17.10 -5.80
C ASN A 111 -14.63 16.59 -4.60
N VAL A 112 -15.58 17.43 -4.15
CA VAL A 112 -16.58 17.08 -3.13
C VAL A 112 -17.94 17.64 -3.54
N PHE A 113 -18.96 16.80 -3.50
CA PHE A 113 -20.31 17.11 -3.95
C PHE A 113 -21.34 16.50 -3.00
N PHE A 114 -22.60 16.90 -3.16
CA PHE A 114 -23.74 16.20 -2.54
C PHE A 114 -24.45 15.35 -3.59
N ASN A 115 -24.93 14.18 -3.19
CA ASN A 115 -25.81 13.31 -3.96
C ASN A 115 -27.32 13.67 -3.74
N PRO A 116 -28.29 12.98 -4.37
CA PRO A 116 -29.72 13.25 -4.17
C PRO A 116 -30.21 13.09 -2.71
N ASP A 117 -29.58 12.19 -1.95
CA ASP A 117 -29.95 11.89 -0.56
C ASP A 117 -29.34 12.89 0.43
N GLY A 118 -28.49 13.82 -0.04
CA GLY A 118 -27.76 14.75 0.82
C GLY A 118 -26.45 14.19 1.37
N ASN A 119 -26.03 13.00 0.94
CA ASN A 119 -24.75 12.38 1.31
C ASN A 119 -23.59 13.04 0.56
N LEU A 120 -22.43 13.09 1.22
CA LEU A 120 -21.20 13.65 0.67
C LEU A 120 -20.56 12.66 -0.31
N VAL A 121 -20.20 13.12 -1.49
CA VAL A 121 -19.52 12.34 -2.53
C VAL A 121 -18.15 12.96 -2.77
N TYR A 122 -17.09 12.21 -2.50
CA TYR A 122 -15.71 12.64 -2.73
C TYR A 122 -14.84 11.44 -3.13
N MET A 123 -13.54 11.65 -3.30
CA MET A 123 -12.59 10.58 -3.60
C MET A 123 -11.32 10.68 -2.76
N THR A 124 -10.69 9.53 -2.55
CA THR A 124 -9.39 9.40 -1.90
C THR A 124 -8.71 8.12 -2.39
N ALA A 125 -7.38 8.15 -2.56
CA ALA A 125 -6.65 7.07 -3.23
C ALA A 125 -7.36 6.63 -4.52
N CYS A 126 -7.69 5.34 -4.66
CA CYS A 126 -8.41 4.77 -5.80
C CYS A 126 -9.93 4.60 -5.57
N LEU A 127 -10.52 5.26 -4.56
CA LEU A 127 -11.90 5.04 -4.13
C LEU A 127 -12.78 6.28 -4.34
N GLY A 128 -13.99 6.07 -4.86
CA GLY A 128 -15.10 7.00 -4.68
C GLY A 128 -15.80 6.71 -3.34
N VAL A 129 -16.03 7.74 -2.53
CA VAL A 129 -16.64 7.63 -1.20
C VAL A 129 -17.98 8.36 -1.20
N ILE A 130 -19.01 7.69 -0.71
CA ILE A 130 -20.33 8.25 -0.41
C ILE A 130 -20.49 8.19 1.11
N LEU A 131 -20.40 9.35 1.77
CA LEU A 131 -20.51 9.46 3.23
C LEU A 131 -21.90 9.98 3.59
N ASP A 132 -22.68 9.13 4.27
CA ASP A 132 -23.82 9.57 5.07
C ASP A 132 -23.29 10.17 6.37
N LYS A 133 -23.39 11.49 6.49
CA LYS A 133 -22.88 12.22 7.65
C LYS A 133 -23.76 12.03 8.88
N GLU A 134 -25.06 11.78 8.71
CA GLU A 134 -25.99 11.61 9.82
C GLU A 134 -25.82 10.23 10.47
N ALA A 135 -25.73 9.18 9.66
CA ALA A 135 -25.47 7.82 10.13
C ALA A 135 -23.97 7.54 10.39
N ASN A 136 -23.08 8.38 9.87
CA ASN A 136 -21.63 8.18 9.87
C ASN A 136 -21.21 6.84 9.24
N THR A 137 -21.84 6.51 8.11
CA THR A 137 -21.55 5.29 7.34
C THR A 137 -21.07 5.65 5.95
N GLN A 138 -20.24 4.78 5.36
CA GLN A 138 -19.70 4.98 4.02
C GLN A 138 -20.12 3.86 3.06
N THR A 139 -20.42 4.25 1.83
CA THR A 139 -20.57 3.37 0.68
C THR A 139 -19.50 3.73 -0.34
N PHE A 140 -18.96 2.74 -1.06
CA PHE A 140 -17.80 2.93 -1.92
C PHE A 140 -18.07 2.60 -3.38
N PHE A 141 -17.49 3.39 -4.28
CA PHE A 141 -17.19 2.95 -5.65
C PHE A 141 -15.73 2.49 -5.69
N GLY A 142 -15.54 1.19 -5.86
CA GLY A 142 -14.22 0.56 -5.78
C GLY A 142 -13.99 -0.15 -4.46
N GLY A 143 -12.73 -0.56 -4.26
CA GLY A 143 -12.38 -1.43 -3.15
C GLY A 143 -12.77 -2.88 -3.44
N GLY A 144 -12.57 -3.72 -2.43
CA GLY A 144 -12.79 -5.16 -2.49
C GLY A 144 -11.52 -5.97 -2.70
N GLU A 145 -11.70 -7.28 -2.69
CA GLU A 145 -10.63 -8.26 -2.71
C GLU A 145 -9.94 -8.32 -4.08
N VAL A 146 -8.61 -8.40 -4.06
CA VAL A 146 -7.77 -8.55 -5.25
C VAL A 146 -6.74 -9.63 -4.97
N GLU A 147 -6.52 -10.51 -5.95
CA GLU A 147 -5.50 -11.55 -5.84
C GLU A 147 -4.10 -10.95 -5.58
N ASN A 148 -3.42 -11.45 -4.55
CA ASN A 148 -2.08 -11.01 -4.15
C ASN A 148 -0.97 -11.64 -5.01
N LYS A 149 -1.09 -11.57 -6.35
CA LYS A 149 -0.15 -12.23 -7.28
C LYS A 149 1.13 -11.43 -7.56
N SER A 150 1.05 -10.11 -7.70
CA SER A 150 2.23 -9.23 -7.70
C SER A 150 1.84 -7.76 -7.54
N LYS A 151 2.82 -6.86 -7.41
CA LYS A 151 2.56 -5.41 -7.39
C LYS A 151 1.84 -5.00 -8.68
N GLN A 152 0.78 -4.19 -8.55
CA GLN A 152 0.04 -3.58 -9.68
C GLN A 152 -0.65 -4.58 -10.64
N VAL A 153 -1.10 -5.73 -10.15
CA VAL A 153 -1.87 -6.71 -10.97
C VAL A 153 -3.37 -6.46 -10.99
N ALA A 154 -3.87 -5.59 -10.11
CA ALA A 154 -5.29 -5.29 -9.98
C ALA A 154 -5.87 -4.85 -11.33
N SER A 155 -6.92 -5.52 -11.79
CA SER A 155 -7.61 -5.17 -13.03
C SER A 155 -8.41 -3.89 -12.86
N ASP A 156 -8.25 -2.96 -13.80
CA ASP A 156 -9.07 -1.75 -13.88
C ASP A 156 -10.40 -1.98 -14.64
N LYS A 157 -10.92 -3.22 -14.69
CA LYS A 157 -12.13 -3.56 -15.45
C LYS A 157 -13.42 -3.09 -14.76
N HIS A 158 -13.45 -3.15 -13.44
CA HIS A 158 -14.64 -2.86 -12.64
C HIS A 158 -14.50 -1.56 -11.85
N HIS A 159 -13.31 -1.26 -11.36
CA HIS A 159 -13.05 -0.09 -10.54
C HIS A 159 -11.71 0.53 -10.89
N HIS A 160 -11.43 1.71 -10.32
CA HIS A 160 -10.11 2.28 -10.38
C HIS A 160 -9.11 1.36 -9.66
N ASN A 161 -7.93 1.17 -10.26
CA ASN A 161 -6.84 0.38 -9.67
C ASN A 161 -5.63 1.25 -9.30
N ASN A 162 -5.78 2.57 -9.41
CA ASN A 162 -4.78 3.58 -9.14
C ASN A 162 -5.49 4.90 -8.76
N ASP A 163 -4.72 5.88 -8.32
CA ASP A 163 -5.26 7.10 -7.73
C ASP A 163 -6.23 7.84 -8.66
N ILE A 164 -7.39 8.20 -8.09
CA ILE A 164 -8.37 9.09 -8.72
C ILE A 164 -7.85 10.51 -8.60
N MET A 165 -7.79 11.18 -9.74
CA MET A 165 -7.22 12.52 -9.89
C MET A 165 -8.31 13.60 -10.03
N CYS A 166 -9.45 13.24 -10.61
CA CYS A 166 -10.58 14.15 -10.83
C CYS A 166 -11.92 13.44 -10.62
N LEU A 167 -12.92 14.22 -10.19
CA LEU A 167 -14.29 13.79 -9.95
C LEU A 167 -15.24 14.92 -10.36
N ASP A 168 -16.33 14.59 -11.02
CA ASP A 168 -17.45 15.51 -11.26
C ASP A 168 -18.78 14.78 -11.08
N VAL A 169 -19.82 15.51 -10.69
CA VAL A 169 -21.19 15.00 -10.49
C VAL A 169 -22.17 15.78 -11.35
N ASN A 170 -23.19 15.12 -11.90
CA ASN A 170 -24.21 15.75 -12.75
C ASN A 170 -25.17 16.66 -11.93
N THR A 171 -24.66 17.80 -11.45
CA THR A 171 -25.36 18.68 -10.51
C THR A 171 -26.67 19.27 -11.05
N SER A 172 -26.81 19.34 -12.37
CA SER A 172 -27.98 19.92 -13.05
C SER A 172 -29.13 18.94 -13.28
N THR A 173 -28.88 17.64 -13.21
CA THR A 173 -29.84 16.56 -13.56
C THR A 173 -30.02 15.57 -12.42
N GLY A 174 -29.97 16.07 -11.18
CA GLY A 174 -30.33 15.31 -9.99
C GLY A 174 -29.16 14.70 -9.23
N ARG A 175 -27.90 14.87 -9.64
CA ARG A 175 -26.70 14.42 -8.90
C ARG A 175 -26.53 12.90 -8.76
N GLN A 176 -27.27 12.11 -9.54
CA GLN A 176 -27.25 10.64 -9.48
C GLN A 176 -25.95 10.01 -10.03
N TRP A 177 -25.22 10.70 -10.89
CA TRP A 177 -24.06 10.15 -11.59
C TRP A 177 -22.80 10.95 -11.27
N ALA A 178 -21.77 10.22 -10.84
CA ALA A 178 -20.41 10.71 -10.74
C ALA A 178 -19.58 10.19 -11.92
N ALA A 179 -18.63 10.99 -12.36
CA ALA A 179 -17.59 10.59 -13.29
C ALA A 179 -16.22 10.82 -12.65
N THR A 180 -15.36 9.81 -12.69
CA THR A 180 -14.04 9.82 -12.05
C THR A 180 -12.96 9.32 -12.99
N GLY A 181 -11.76 9.90 -12.89
CA GLY A 181 -10.62 9.56 -13.75
C GLY A 181 -9.35 9.30 -12.95
N GLN A 182 -8.58 8.29 -13.35
CA GLN A 182 -7.34 7.89 -12.64
C GLN A 182 -6.04 8.30 -13.34
N VAL A 183 -4.93 8.15 -12.63
CA VAL A 183 -3.56 8.15 -13.17
C VAL A 183 -3.19 6.79 -13.81
N GLY A 184 -2.29 6.82 -14.80
CA GLY A 184 -1.72 5.61 -15.42
C GLY A 184 -1.33 5.77 -16.89
N LYS A 185 -0.63 4.77 -17.45
CA LYS A 185 -0.15 4.75 -18.85
C LYS A 185 -1.26 4.55 -19.91
N SER A 186 -2.44 4.16 -19.47
CA SER A 186 -3.67 4.02 -20.26
C SER A 186 -4.84 4.18 -19.29
N PRO A 187 -5.06 5.41 -18.79
CA PRO A 187 -5.90 5.66 -17.64
C PRO A 187 -7.37 5.39 -17.96
N SER A 188 -8.08 4.89 -16.94
CA SER A 188 -9.51 4.60 -17.01
C SER A 188 -10.33 5.77 -16.48
N ILE A 189 -11.50 5.96 -17.08
CA ILE A 189 -12.57 6.84 -16.61
C ILE A 189 -13.74 5.95 -16.28
N PHE A 190 -14.42 6.22 -15.17
CA PHE A 190 -15.64 5.53 -14.79
C PHE A 190 -16.79 6.51 -14.59
N VAL A 191 -17.99 6.02 -14.88
CA VAL A 191 -19.24 6.65 -14.47
C VAL A 191 -19.95 5.69 -13.54
N TRP A 192 -20.43 6.18 -12.40
CA TRP A 192 -21.01 5.36 -11.35
C TRP A 192 -22.10 6.10 -10.58
N ASN A 193 -22.96 5.34 -9.90
CA ASN A 193 -24.12 5.85 -9.17
C ASN A 193 -23.71 6.42 -7.81
N THR A 194 -24.06 7.67 -7.51
CA THR A 194 -23.66 8.39 -6.29
C THR A 194 -24.41 7.97 -5.02
N GLN A 195 -25.41 7.09 -5.13
CA GLN A 195 -26.16 6.53 -4.00
C GLN A 195 -25.72 5.10 -3.71
N THR A 196 -25.47 4.30 -4.75
CA THR A 196 -25.17 2.87 -4.61
C THR A 196 -23.69 2.52 -4.80
N GLY A 197 -22.89 3.40 -5.39
CA GLY A 197 -21.50 3.09 -5.77
C GLY A 197 -21.40 2.15 -6.97
N GLU A 198 -22.50 1.84 -7.67
CA GLU A 198 -22.47 0.89 -8.79
C GLU A 198 -21.91 1.49 -10.08
N LYS A 199 -21.09 0.71 -10.79
CA LYS A 199 -20.54 1.09 -12.10
C LYS A 199 -21.64 1.18 -13.18
N LYS A 200 -21.75 2.33 -13.84
CA LYS A 200 -22.55 2.52 -15.08
C LYS A 200 -21.72 2.29 -16.34
N ALA A 201 -20.56 2.93 -16.44
CA ALA A 201 -19.75 2.91 -17.65
C ALA A 201 -18.25 2.98 -17.35
N ARG A 202 -17.46 2.56 -18.33
CA ARG A 202 -16.00 2.66 -18.29
C ARG A 202 -15.48 3.09 -19.66
N PHE A 203 -14.54 4.02 -19.64
CA PHE A 203 -13.80 4.48 -20.81
C PHE A 203 -12.30 4.34 -20.56
N LYS A 204 -11.52 4.20 -21.62
CA LYS A 204 -10.06 4.24 -21.56
C LYS A 204 -9.55 5.33 -22.49
N LEU A 205 -8.60 6.10 -22.01
CA LEU A 205 -7.83 6.99 -22.88
C LEU A 205 -6.82 6.18 -23.70
N GLU A 206 -6.27 6.84 -24.72
CA GLU A 206 -5.29 6.27 -25.62
C GLU A 206 -4.01 5.82 -24.89
N ARG A 207 -3.25 4.92 -25.54
CA ARG A 207 -1.94 4.53 -25.05
C ARG A 207 -1.02 5.76 -25.02
N ASN A 208 -0.19 5.87 -23.98
CA ASN A 208 0.71 6.99 -23.69
C ASN A 208 0.06 8.22 -23.03
N SER A 209 -1.26 8.25 -22.82
CA SER A 209 -1.85 9.15 -21.82
C SER A 209 -1.27 8.85 -20.43
N ARG A 210 -1.19 9.87 -19.55
CA ARG A 210 -0.54 9.76 -18.24
C ARG A 210 -1.50 9.84 -17.07
N ALA A 211 -2.59 10.59 -17.22
CA ALA A 211 -3.65 10.73 -16.24
C ALA A 211 -4.88 11.35 -16.88
N VAL A 212 -6.03 11.21 -16.24
CA VAL A 212 -7.19 12.07 -16.45
C VAL A 212 -7.09 13.21 -15.46
N SER A 213 -6.62 14.38 -15.89
CA SER A 213 -6.38 15.52 -14.98
C SER A 213 -7.66 16.31 -14.66
N ALA A 214 -8.66 16.26 -15.53
CA ALA A 214 -9.92 16.95 -15.36
C ALA A 214 -11.05 16.18 -16.05
N ILE A 215 -12.26 16.30 -15.51
CA ILE A 215 -13.48 15.77 -16.09
C ILE A 215 -14.61 16.76 -15.83
N ALA A 216 -15.57 16.83 -16.75
CA ALA A 216 -16.77 17.62 -16.59
C ALA A 216 -17.93 16.91 -17.26
N LEU A 217 -19.06 16.82 -16.58
CA LEU A 217 -20.33 16.33 -17.12
C LEU A 217 -21.10 17.52 -17.69
N SER A 218 -21.71 17.31 -18.85
CA SER A 218 -22.56 18.33 -19.44
C SER A 218 -23.79 18.58 -18.57
N PRO A 219 -24.36 19.80 -18.55
CA PRO A 219 -25.54 20.11 -17.73
C PRO A 219 -26.77 19.24 -18.04
N ASN A 220 -26.81 18.60 -19.20
CA ASN A 220 -27.88 17.74 -19.67
C ASN A 220 -27.54 16.23 -19.61
N ALA A 221 -26.42 15.86 -18.99
CA ALA A 221 -26.03 14.46 -18.83
C ALA A 221 -27.08 13.69 -18.00
N GLN A 222 -27.58 12.56 -18.53
CA GLN A 222 -28.56 11.68 -17.88
C GLN A 222 -27.98 10.28 -17.59
#